data_AF-A0A7X9GCW1-F1
#
_entry.id   AF-A0A7X9GCW1-F1
#
_cell.length_a   1.000
_cell.length_b   1.000
_cell.length_c   1.000
_cell.angle_alpha   90.00
_cell.angle_beta   90.00
_cell.angle_gamma   90.00
#
_symmetry.space_group_name_H-M   'P 1'
#
loop_
_entity.id
_entity.type
_entity.pdbx_description
1 polymer ?
#
loop_
_entity_poly.entity_id
_entity_poly.type
_entity_poly.pdbx_seq_one_letter_code
_entity_poly.pdbx_strand_id
1 'polypeptide(L)'
;MTRYNIITLCGSTRFKDAFIKAQKELTLKGNIVMSVGLFGHSGDNEVWENMGATKEMLDDMHKRRIDMSDEIFVINVGGYIGESTRSEIEYARKRKKKISYLE
;
A
#
# COMPACT_ATOMS: atom_id res chain seq x y z
N MET A 1 -16.05 -16.77 15.86
CA MET A 1 -15.89 -16.16 14.51
C MET A 1 -14.41 -16.06 14.22
N THR A 2 -13.98 -16.53 13.05
CA THR A 2 -12.57 -16.42 12.63
C THR A 2 -12.29 -14.96 12.26
N ARG A 3 -11.33 -14.32 12.94
CA ARG A 3 -10.85 -12.99 12.58
C ARG A 3 -9.76 -13.16 11.52
N TYR A 4 -10.01 -12.66 10.31
CA TYR A 4 -8.99 -12.59 9.26
C TYR A 4 -8.04 -11.41 9.54
N ASN A 5 -6.76 -11.59 9.22
CA ASN A 5 -5.76 -10.54 9.32
C ASN A 5 -5.93 -9.55 8.15
N ILE A 6 -5.93 -8.25 8.44
CA ILE A 6 -6.11 -7.18 7.44
C ILE A 6 -4.74 -6.59 7.10
N ILE A 7 -4.36 -6.62 5.82
CA ILE A 7 -3.06 -6.16 5.33
C ILE A 7 -3.26 -5.01 4.34
N THR A 8 -2.57 -3.89 4.55
CA THR A 8 -2.46 -2.84 3.52
C THR A 8 -1.17 -3.01 2.73
N LEU A 9 -1.27 -3.01 1.39
CA LEU A 9 -0.08 -3.00 0.53
C LEU A 9 0.43 -1.57 0.37
N CYS A 10 1.69 -1.35 0.71
CA CYS A 10 2.39 -0.08 0.55
C CYS A 10 3.54 -0.23 -0.44
N GLY A 11 3.78 0.75 -1.30
CA GLY A 11 4.84 0.63 -2.30
C GLY A 11 4.66 1.55 -3.50
N SER A 12 5.68 1.57 -4.35
CA SER A 12 5.63 2.39 -5.56
C SER A 12 4.65 1.83 -6.57
N THR A 13 3.70 2.65 -7.01
CA THR A 13 2.68 2.25 -8.00
C THR A 13 3.26 1.93 -9.38
N ARG A 14 4.57 2.12 -9.60
CA ARG A 14 5.26 1.62 -10.81
C ARG A 14 5.33 0.09 -10.86
N PHE A 15 5.22 -0.59 -9.71
CA PHE A 15 5.33 -2.05 -9.61
C PHE A 15 3.95 -2.71 -9.59
N LYS A 16 3.06 -2.30 -10.50
CA LYS A 16 1.67 -2.77 -10.57
C LYS A 16 1.53 -4.29 -10.53
N ASP A 17 2.35 -5.00 -11.29
CA ASP A 17 2.32 -6.47 -11.34
C ASP A 17 2.69 -7.11 -10.00
N ALA A 18 3.65 -6.52 -9.27
CA ALA A 18 4.04 -7.00 -7.95
C ALA A 18 2.90 -6.80 -6.93
N PHE A 19 2.17 -5.68 -6.99
CA PHE A 19 0.97 -5.46 -6.18
C PHE A 19 -0.09 -6.52 -6.45
N ILE A 20 -0.39 -6.79 -7.73
CA ILE A 20 -1.40 -7.79 -8.13
C ILE A 20 -1.00 -9.18 -7.64
N LYS A 21 0.27 -9.56 -7.82
CA LYS A 21 0.81 -10.84 -7.36
C LYS A 21 0.72 -10.98 -5.84
N ALA A 22 1.22 -9.99 -5.09
CA ALA A 22 1.19 -10.01 -3.63
C ALA A 22 -0.25 -10.05 -3.08
N GLN A 23 -1.17 -9.28 -3.68
CA GLN A 23 -2.58 -9.31 -3.31
C GLN A 23 -3.17 -10.72 -3.47
N LYS A 24 -2.92 -11.37 -4.61
CA LYS A 24 -3.41 -12.74 -4.88
C LYS A 24 -2.85 -13.73 -3.85
N GLU A 25 -1.55 -13.71 -3.63
CA GLU A 25 -0.87 -14.65 -2.72
C GLU A 25 -1.30 -14.47 -1.26
N LEU A 26 -1.38 -13.23 -0.78
CA LEU A 26 -1.81 -12.93 0.59
C LEU A 26 -3.30 -13.25 0.80
N THR A 27 -4.14 -12.97 -0.19
CA THR A 27 -5.56 -13.34 -0.14
C THR A 27 -5.73 -14.86 -0.04
N LEU A 28 -5.01 -15.64 -0.85
CA LEU A 28 -5.04 -17.11 -0.79
C LEU A 28 -4.55 -17.68 0.54
N LYS A 29 -3.72 -16.91 1.28
CA LYS A 29 -3.28 -17.24 2.65
C LYS A 29 -4.31 -16.87 3.73
N GLY A 30 -5.52 -16.44 3.36
CA GLY A 30 -6.59 -16.11 4.29
C GLY A 30 -6.48 -14.71 4.91
N ASN A 31 -5.93 -13.73 4.17
CA ASN A 31 -5.87 -12.34 4.60
C ASN A 31 -6.89 -11.49 3.83
N ILE A 32 -7.38 -10.43 4.46
CA ILE A 32 -8.08 -9.34 3.78
C ILE A 32 -7.00 -8.36 3.31
N VAL A 33 -6.91 -8.10 2.01
CA VAL A 33 -5.86 -7.26 1.43
C VAL A 33 -6.44 -5.96 0.89
N MET A 34 -5.94 -4.83 1.38
CA MET A 34 -6.24 -3.48 0.88
C MET A 34 -5.06 -2.97 0.05
N SER A 35 -5.25 -2.91 -1.27
CA SER A 35 -4.24 -2.39 -2.19
C SER A 35 -4.35 -0.87 -2.40
N VAL A 36 -3.50 -0.32 -3.27
CA VAL A 36 -3.67 1.04 -3.81
C VAL A 36 -4.95 1.12 -4.64
N GLY A 37 -5.56 2.31 -4.67
CA GLY A 37 -6.79 2.52 -5.44
C GLY A 37 -6.51 2.88 -6.90
N LEU A 38 -5.36 3.52 -7.13
CA LEU A 38 -4.91 4.02 -8.42
C LEU A 38 -3.40 3.77 -8.56
N PHE A 39 -2.97 3.48 -9.77
CA PHE A 39 -1.59 3.30 -10.18
C PHE A 39 -1.10 4.51 -11.00
N GLY A 40 -0.90 5.65 -10.34
CA GLY A 40 -0.47 6.89 -11.01
C GLY A 40 0.84 6.82 -11.81
N HIS A 41 1.72 5.86 -11.51
CA HIS A 41 2.94 5.60 -12.30
C HIS A 41 2.77 4.48 -13.34
N SER A 42 1.56 3.94 -13.51
CA SER A 42 1.27 2.79 -14.39
C SER A 42 -0.16 2.81 -14.94
N GLY A 43 -0.60 3.96 -15.45
CA GLY A 43 -1.79 4.09 -16.30
C GLY A 43 -2.83 5.11 -15.84
N ASP A 44 -2.86 5.46 -14.56
CA ASP A 44 -3.95 6.29 -13.99
C ASP A 44 -3.52 7.76 -13.90
N ASN A 45 -3.57 8.45 -15.04
CA ASN A 45 -3.06 9.82 -15.19
C ASN A 45 -3.85 10.86 -14.38
N GLU A 46 -5.10 10.58 -14.03
CA GLU A 46 -5.98 11.46 -13.23
C GLU A 46 -5.40 11.79 -11.84
N VAL A 47 -4.44 11.00 -11.37
CA VAL A 47 -3.67 11.28 -10.14
C VAL A 47 -2.94 12.64 -10.24
N TRP A 48 -2.53 13.04 -11.44
CA TRP A 48 -1.67 14.20 -11.67
C TRP A 48 -2.39 15.43 -12.24
N GLU A 49 -3.64 15.30 -12.68
CA GLU A 49 -4.36 16.33 -13.44
C GLU A 49 -4.75 17.57 -12.60
N ASN A 50 -4.91 17.42 -11.28
CA ASN A 50 -5.48 18.47 -10.41
C ASN A 50 -4.45 19.15 -9.50
N MET A 51 -3.35 19.66 -10.07
CA MET A 51 -2.29 20.41 -9.37
C MET A 51 -1.78 19.77 -8.05
N GLY A 52 -1.84 18.43 -7.93
CA GLY A 52 -1.41 17.69 -6.73
C GLY A 52 -2.48 17.45 -5.66
N ALA A 53 -3.63 18.13 -5.69
CA ALA A 53 -4.69 17.95 -4.69
C ALA A 53 -5.23 16.49 -4.66
N THR A 54 -5.37 15.87 -5.84
CA THR A 54 -5.76 14.45 -5.95
C THR A 54 -4.73 13.55 -5.27
N LYS A 55 -3.43 13.79 -5.49
CA LYS A 55 -2.37 13.00 -4.86
C LYS A 55 -2.39 13.14 -3.34
N GLU A 56 -2.53 14.35 -2.81
CA GLU A 56 -2.58 14.58 -1.36
C GLU A 56 -3.76 13.85 -0.71
N MET A 57 -4.93 13.91 -1.34
CA MET A 57 -6.10 13.15 -0.89
C MET A 57 -5.83 11.64 -0.91
N LEU A 58 -5.22 11.11 -1.97
CA LEU A 58 -4.90 9.69 -2.09
C LEU A 58 -3.87 9.24 -1.03
N ASP A 59 -2.87 10.07 -0.75
CA ASP A 59 -1.86 9.83 0.29
C ASP A 59 -2.52 9.78 1.69
N ASP A 60 -3.46 10.67 2.00
CA ASP A 60 -4.22 10.59 3.27
C ASP A 60 -5.10 9.35 3.33
N MET A 61 -5.88 9.06 2.27
CA MET A 61 -6.70 7.85 2.19
C MET A 61 -5.87 6.58 2.40
N HIS A 62 -4.64 6.54 1.90
CA HIS A 62 -3.74 5.40 2.11
C HIS A 62 -3.36 5.24 3.59
N LYS A 63 -3.07 6.33 4.30
CA LYS A 63 -2.86 6.31 5.77
C LYS A 63 -4.10 5.84 6.53
N ARG A 64 -5.32 6.14 6.05
CA ARG A 64 -6.54 5.59 6.64
C ARG A 64 -6.68 4.09 6.43
N ARG A 65 -6.23 3.55 5.29
CA ARG A 65 -6.13 2.09 5.10
C ARG A 65 -5.19 1.46 6.13
N ILE A 66 -4.04 2.08 6.37
CA ILE A 66 -3.09 1.64 7.42
C ILE A 66 -3.74 1.67 8.81
N ASP A 67 -4.53 2.70 9.12
CA ASP A 67 -5.24 2.78 10.41
C ASP A 67 -6.20 1.59 10.59
N MET A 68 -6.88 1.18 9.52
CA MET A 68 -7.83 0.06 9.50
C MET A 68 -7.17 -1.34 9.42
N SER A 69 -5.89 -1.43 9.07
CA SER A 69 -5.20 -2.71 8.91
C SER A 69 -4.55 -3.21 10.20
N ASP A 70 -4.27 -4.51 10.28
CA ASP A 70 -3.43 -5.08 11.35
C ASP A 70 -1.93 -4.94 11.00
N GLU A 71 -1.63 -4.95 9.71
CA GLU A 71 -0.28 -5.02 9.13
C GLU A 71 -0.18 -4.14 7.87
N ILE A 72 1.02 -3.68 7.56
CA ILE A 72 1.40 -3.26 6.21
C ILE A 72 2.36 -4.26 5.58
N PHE A 73 2.23 -4.47 4.28
CA PHE A 73 3.15 -5.29 3.48
C PHE A 73 3.76 -4.42 2.39
N VAL A 74 5.07 -4.24 2.46
CA VAL A 74 5.82 -3.28 1.63
C VAL A 74 6.32 -3.97 0.36
N ILE A 75 5.88 -3.47 -0.79
CA ILE A 75 6.31 -3.89 -2.12
C ILE A 75 7.63 -3.19 -2.47
N ASN A 76 8.75 -3.75 -1.99
CA ASN A 76 10.11 -3.23 -2.13
C ASN A 76 10.91 -3.94 -3.23
N VAL A 77 10.36 -4.04 -4.45
CA VAL A 77 10.99 -4.74 -5.59
C VAL A 77 12.43 -4.25 -5.80
N GLY A 78 13.40 -5.17 -5.72
CA GLY A 78 14.83 -4.83 -5.89
C GLY A 78 15.36 -3.86 -4.83
N GLY A 79 14.74 -3.80 -3.64
CA GLY A 79 15.11 -2.87 -2.57
C GLY A 79 14.58 -1.44 -2.75
N TYR A 80 13.79 -1.15 -3.79
CA TYR A 80 13.27 0.20 -4.02
C TYR A 80 12.25 0.61 -2.94
N ILE A 81 12.50 1.75 -2.28
CA ILE A 81 11.56 2.41 -1.38
C ILE A 81 11.54 3.91 -1.70
N GLY A 82 10.41 4.37 -2.26
CA GLY A 82 10.18 5.79 -2.55
C GLY A 82 9.77 6.59 -1.32
N GLU A 83 9.71 7.92 -1.44
CA GLU A 83 9.40 8.83 -0.34
C GLU A 83 8.00 8.62 0.25
N SER A 84 6.95 8.50 -0.58
CA SER A 84 5.59 8.17 -0.12
C SER A 84 5.58 6.87 0.68
N THR A 85 6.23 5.81 0.16
CA THR A 85 6.32 4.52 0.86
C THR A 85 7.10 4.62 2.16
N ARG A 86 8.18 5.42 2.23
CA ARG A 86 8.91 5.65 3.48
C ARG A 86 8.03 6.36 4.51
N SER A 87 7.27 7.36 4.10
CA SER A 87 6.28 8.07 4.94
C SER A 87 5.20 7.13 5.47
N GLU A 88 4.71 6.21 4.65
CA GLU A 88 3.74 5.18 5.04
C GLU A 88 4.33 4.20 6.08
N ILE A 89 5.58 3.75 5.87
CA ILE A 89 6.29 2.87 6.82
C ILE A 89 6.46 3.58 8.17
N GLU A 90 6.90 4.84 8.17
CA GLU A 90 7.04 5.62 9.41
C GLU A 90 5.70 5.83 10.11
N TYR A 91 4.64 6.10 9.35
CA TYR A 91 3.29 6.23 9.87
C TYR A 91 2.81 4.93 10.52
N ALA A 92 2.98 3.79 9.85
CA ALA A 92 2.65 2.46 10.36
C ALA A 92 3.42 2.13 11.64
N ARG A 93 4.71 2.47 11.72
CA ARG A 93 5.53 2.34 12.95
C ARG A 93 4.94 3.14 14.11
N LYS A 94 4.57 4.40 13.88
CA LYS A 94 3.93 5.26 14.90
C LYS A 94 2.59 4.68 15.37
N ARG A 95 1.85 4.03 14.47
CA ARG A 95 0.58 3.33 14.77
C ARG A 95 0.78 1.91 15.32
N LYS A 96 2.03 1.48 15.58
CA LYS A 96 2.39 0.15 16.09
C LYS A 96 1.85 -1.00 15.24
N LYS A 97 1.74 -0.79 13.93
CA LYS A 97 1.34 -1.83 12.97
C LYS A 97 2.52 -2.76 12.69
N LYS A 98 2.24 -4.03 12.41
CA LYS A 98 3.26 -4.96 11.91
C LYS A 98 3.69 -4.54 10.50
N ILE A 99 4.96 -4.74 10.17
CA ILE A 99 5.55 -4.35 8.87
C ILE A 99 6.28 -5.55 8.29
N SER A 100 5.84 -5.98 7.11
CA SER A 100 6.45 -7.06 6.33
C SER A 100 6.92 -6.51 4.97
N TYR A 101 7.84 -7.22 4.30
CA TYR A 101 8.43 -6.80 3.02
C TYR A 101 8.33 -7.93 1.97
N LEU A 102 8.32 -7.57 0.68
CA LEU A 102 8.22 -8.50 -0.44
C LEU A 102 9.53 -9.24 -0.73
N GLU A 103 10.61 -8.47 -0.90
CA GLU A 103 11.95 -8.86 -1.39
C GLU A 103 12.01 -9.43 -2.82
#